data_AF-A0A0A2HRK3-F1
#
_entry.id   AF-A0A0A2HRK3-F1
#
_cell.length_a   1.000
_cell.length_b   1.000
_cell.length_c   1.000
_cell.angle_alpha   90.00
_cell.angle_beta   90.00
_cell.angle_gamma   90.00
#
_symmetry.space_group_name_H-M   'P 1'
#
loop_
_entity.id
_entity.type
_entity.pdbx_description
1 polymer ?
#
loop_
_entity_poly.entity_id
_entity_poly.type
_entity_poly.pdbx_seq_one_letter_code
_entity_poly.pdbx_strand_id
1 'polypeptide(L)'
;MKVHVIYGGQFGSESKRLFTEFYCHQWKPGAIITNAMPNSGGFDSTATKWSTLPIGYPAVMMISPGSVIDLDHLQKEITQLPEGARVVIHQNAAVVQDRHFSTEKDFVRVGSTMTGGAAAVIEKMGRDPKGEIILAKNCIEGTVNNEQWMREMHSHEKVLAICAQGHSLSLNFGFWPYCTSRNTSPAQVIADAAISPLRVERIIGCFRTFPIRVSNRFDEKGHMIGFSGPCYSDQEELTWGQIGVPAELTSVSKKVRRVFSFSVNQLMESIQMNGTTDVFLGFINYLPAGLEQEDFIDLVKISAWSCGASLSWIGCGKTIKEIVPADSYERNVSWVD
;
A
#
# COMPACT_ATOMS: atom_id res chain seq x y z
N MET A 1 -7.29 -5.08 23.04
CA MET A 1 -6.67 -4.80 21.73
C MET A 1 -7.59 -5.26 20.61
N LYS A 2 -8.06 -4.31 19.82
CA LYS A 2 -8.86 -4.45 18.60
C LYS A 2 -7.97 -4.08 17.41
N VAL A 3 -8.03 -4.85 16.32
CA VAL A 3 -7.18 -4.62 15.16
C VAL A 3 -8.04 -4.34 13.94
N HIS A 4 -7.77 -3.21 13.29
CA HIS A 4 -8.26 -2.93 11.95
C HIS A 4 -7.09 -3.04 10.96
N VAL A 5 -7.37 -3.53 9.75
CA VAL A 5 -6.36 -3.67 8.69
C VAL A 5 -6.74 -2.81 7.49
N ILE A 6 -5.81 -2.06 6.94
CA ILE A 6 -5.95 -1.36 5.66
C ILE A 6 -5.02 -2.03 4.65
N TYR A 7 -5.54 -2.35 3.46
CA TYR A 7 -4.75 -2.91 2.37
C TYR A 7 -5.16 -2.30 1.02
N GLY A 8 -4.36 -2.52 -0.03
CA GLY A 8 -4.66 -2.04 -1.37
C GLY A 8 -5.41 -3.12 -2.13
N GLY A 9 -6.56 -2.80 -2.72
CA GLY A 9 -7.39 -3.78 -3.40
C GLY A 9 -7.02 -4.05 -4.85
N GLN A 10 -6.04 -3.33 -5.41
CA GLN A 10 -5.70 -3.38 -6.83
C GLN A 10 -4.20 -3.56 -7.02
N PHE A 11 -3.58 -2.80 -7.94
CA PHE A 11 -2.16 -2.87 -8.27
C PHE A 11 -1.28 -1.91 -7.46
N GLY A 12 -1.76 -1.42 -6.31
CA GLY A 12 -1.07 -0.38 -5.53
C GLY A 12 -1.43 1.04 -5.97
N SER A 13 -0.96 2.03 -5.20
CA SER A 13 -1.20 3.46 -5.44
C SER A 13 -2.68 3.91 -5.38
N GLU A 14 -3.48 3.25 -4.54
CA GLU A 14 -4.90 3.53 -4.29
C GLU A 14 -5.12 4.57 -3.18
N SER A 15 -4.17 5.50 -2.98
CA SER A 15 -4.22 6.52 -1.91
C SER A 15 -4.34 5.99 -0.48
N LYS A 16 -3.85 4.76 -0.21
CA LYS A 16 -3.83 4.15 1.13
C LYS A 16 -3.29 5.06 2.23
N ARG A 17 -2.25 5.85 1.94
CA ARG A 17 -1.62 6.75 2.93
C ARG A 17 -2.54 7.90 3.33
N LEU A 18 -3.13 8.59 2.35
CA LEU A 18 -4.13 9.62 2.60
C LEU A 18 -5.33 9.05 3.38
N PHE A 19 -5.80 7.87 2.98
CA PHE A 19 -6.90 7.21 3.68
C PHE A 19 -6.52 6.78 5.10
N THR A 20 -5.29 6.32 5.32
CA THR A 20 -4.77 5.98 6.65
C THR A 20 -4.76 7.20 7.56
N GLU A 21 -4.31 8.36 7.06
CA GLU A 21 -4.33 9.62 7.81
C GLU A 21 -5.76 10.00 8.21
N PHE A 22 -6.70 10.01 7.25
CA PHE A 22 -8.12 10.23 7.53
C PHE A 22 -8.66 9.25 8.58
N TYR A 23 -8.37 7.96 8.41
CA TYR A 23 -8.86 6.91 9.29
C TYR A 23 -8.30 7.00 10.71
N CYS A 24 -7.04 7.42 10.86
CA CYS A 24 -6.43 7.70 12.15
C CYS A 24 -7.16 8.81 12.91
N HIS A 25 -7.59 9.88 12.22
CA HIS A 25 -8.39 10.93 12.84
C HIS A 25 -9.77 10.44 13.32
N GLN A 26 -10.39 9.54 12.57
CA GLN A 26 -11.72 8.99 12.89
C GLN A 26 -11.66 7.94 14.00
N TRP A 27 -10.80 6.94 13.87
CA TRP A 27 -10.78 5.76 14.74
C TRP A 27 -9.84 5.91 15.95
N LYS A 28 -8.84 6.81 15.85
CA LYS A 28 -7.85 7.14 16.87
C LYS A 28 -7.12 5.90 17.43
N PRO A 29 -6.37 5.16 16.60
CA PRO A 29 -5.56 4.05 17.08
C PRO A 29 -4.44 4.53 18.03
N GLY A 30 -4.08 3.70 19.01
CA GLY A 30 -2.93 3.97 19.89
C GLY A 30 -1.60 3.61 19.22
N ALA A 31 -1.63 2.61 18.32
CA ALA A 31 -0.48 2.23 17.51
C ALA A 31 -0.88 1.91 16.07
N ILE A 32 0.07 2.14 15.17
CA ILE A 32 -0.04 1.83 13.75
C ILE A 32 1.17 1.00 13.31
N ILE A 33 0.92 -0.15 12.69
CA ILE A 33 1.94 -1.13 12.30
C ILE A 33 2.01 -1.19 10.78
N THR A 34 3.22 -1.31 10.23
CA THR A 34 3.43 -1.62 8.81
C THR A 34 4.37 -2.80 8.62
N ASN A 35 4.24 -3.44 7.46
CA ASN A 35 5.22 -4.35 6.90
C ASN A 35 5.95 -3.76 5.69
N ALA A 36 6.04 -2.44 5.53
CA ALA A 36 6.58 -1.79 4.32
C ALA A 36 7.96 -2.33 3.85
N MET A 37 8.17 -2.24 2.54
CA MET A 37 9.46 -2.45 1.87
C MET A 37 9.81 -1.18 1.08
N PRO A 38 11.06 -0.98 0.62
CA PRO A 38 11.46 0.25 -0.06
C PRO A 38 10.72 0.53 -1.38
N ASN A 39 10.06 -0.48 -1.95
CA ASN A 39 9.20 -0.34 -3.14
C ASN A 39 7.81 0.23 -2.84
N SER A 40 7.45 0.34 -1.56
CA SER A 40 6.22 0.95 -1.09
C SER A 40 6.34 2.47 -1.01
N GLY A 41 5.19 3.13 -0.84
CA GLY A 41 5.14 4.50 -0.39
C GLY A 41 3.91 5.22 -0.90
N GLY A 42 3.69 6.40 -0.34
CA GLY A 42 2.60 7.28 -0.74
C GLY A 42 2.75 8.63 -0.07
N PHE A 43 1.81 9.51 -0.40
CA PHE A 43 1.80 10.88 0.09
C PHE A 43 0.72 11.02 1.16
N ASP A 44 1.00 11.83 2.17
CA ASP A 44 -0.01 12.33 3.11
C ASP A 44 -0.71 13.58 2.55
N SER A 45 -1.61 14.17 3.33
CA SER A 45 -2.36 15.37 2.97
C SER A 45 -1.50 16.62 2.76
N THR A 46 -0.25 16.62 3.24
CA THR A 46 0.73 17.71 3.05
C THR A 46 1.60 17.52 1.81
N ALA A 47 1.32 16.48 1.01
CA ALA A 47 2.15 16.02 -0.10
C ALA A 47 3.56 15.56 0.33
N THR A 48 3.75 15.21 1.60
CA THR A 48 4.99 14.62 2.09
C THR A 48 5.00 13.12 1.77
N LYS A 49 6.12 12.64 1.22
CA LYS A 49 6.28 11.23 0.84
C LYS A 49 6.76 10.41 2.03
N TRP A 50 6.06 9.31 2.29
CA TRP A 50 6.43 8.30 3.28
C TRP A 50 6.51 6.92 2.63
N SER A 51 7.64 6.27 2.77
CA SER A 51 8.00 4.97 2.19
C SER A 51 8.11 3.92 3.30
N THR A 52 8.69 4.27 4.46
CA THR A 52 8.98 3.33 5.55
C THR A 52 7.99 3.44 6.70
N LEU A 53 7.81 4.62 7.29
CA LEU A 53 6.98 4.83 8.48
C LEU A 53 5.49 4.82 8.14
N PRO A 54 4.62 4.17 8.95
CA PRO A 54 3.18 4.30 8.83
C PRO A 54 2.68 5.55 9.54
N ILE A 55 2.55 6.68 8.85
CA ILE A 55 2.14 7.94 9.48
C ILE A 55 0.72 7.88 10.03
N GLY A 56 0.60 8.27 11.30
CA GLY A 56 -0.67 8.30 12.03
C GLY A 56 -0.55 9.00 13.38
N TYR A 57 0.36 9.98 13.52
CA TYR A 57 0.55 10.72 14.78
C TYR A 57 -0.80 11.23 15.32
N PRO A 58 -1.09 11.11 16.63
CA PRO A 58 -0.19 10.75 17.73
C PRO A 58 -0.01 9.24 18.00
N ALA A 59 -0.47 8.35 17.13
CA ALA A 59 -0.26 6.91 17.31
C ALA A 59 1.24 6.55 17.29
N VAL A 60 1.61 5.51 18.05
CA VAL A 60 2.95 4.93 18.01
C VAL A 60 3.16 4.25 16.66
N MET A 61 4.22 4.62 15.95
CA MET A 61 4.53 4.09 14.62
C MET A 61 5.44 2.88 14.73
N MET A 62 4.97 1.72 14.29
CA MET A 62 5.62 0.44 14.51
C MET A 62 6.05 -0.23 13.20
N ILE A 63 7.32 -0.60 13.08
CA ILE A 63 7.88 -1.32 11.93
C ILE A 63 8.04 -2.80 12.29
N SER A 64 7.24 -3.65 11.64
CA SER A 64 7.19 -5.09 11.91
C SER A 64 8.44 -5.84 11.42
N PRO A 65 8.74 -7.05 11.95
CA PRO A 65 9.85 -7.86 11.46
C PRO A 65 9.70 -8.34 10.01
N GLY A 66 8.49 -8.32 9.43
CA GLY A 66 8.27 -8.58 8.00
C GLY A 66 8.64 -7.42 7.07
N SER A 67 9.05 -6.28 7.63
CA SER A 67 9.47 -5.10 6.85
C SER A 67 10.89 -5.24 6.30
N VAL A 68 11.17 -4.50 5.23
CA VAL A 68 12.54 -4.21 4.77
C VAL A 68 12.75 -2.71 4.84
N ILE A 69 13.79 -2.30 5.55
CA ILE A 69 14.10 -0.91 5.86
C ILE A 69 15.16 -0.42 4.90
N ASP A 70 14.91 0.73 4.30
CA ASP A 70 15.93 1.59 3.73
C ASP A 70 16.30 2.65 4.77
N LEU A 71 17.56 2.64 5.23
CA LEU A 71 18.02 3.50 6.32
C LEU A 71 17.96 4.97 5.95
N ASP A 72 18.30 5.33 4.72
CA ASP A 72 18.28 6.72 4.26
C ASP A 72 16.85 7.24 4.21
N HIS A 73 15.91 6.44 3.71
CA HIS A 73 14.49 6.79 3.74
C HIS A 73 13.97 6.90 5.17
N LEU A 74 14.29 5.94 6.05
CA LEU A 74 13.84 5.96 7.44
C LEU A 74 14.37 7.18 8.19
N GLN A 75 15.66 7.51 8.05
CA GLN A 75 16.26 8.67 8.72
C GLN A 75 15.62 9.97 8.24
N LYS A 76 15.45 10.15 6.92
CA LYS A 76 14.75 11.32 6.36
C LYS A 76 13.34 11.43 6.91
N GLU A 77 12.61 10.32 6.98
CA GLU A 77 11.25 10.30 7.52
C GLU A 77 11.20 10.64 9.01
N ILE A 78 12.11 10.11 9.84
CA ILE A 78 12.20 10.45 11.27
C ILE A 78 12.44 11.95 11.49
N THR A 79 13.28 12.60 10.68
CA THR A 79 13.54 14.05 10.81
C THR A 79 12.33 14.94 10.52
N GLN A 80 11.32 14.40 9.84
CA GLN A 80 10.07 15.10 9.50
C GLN A 80 8.96 14.87 10.52
N LEU A 81 9.19 14.01 11.53
CA LEU A 81 8.18 13.72 12.55
C LEU A 81 7.98 14.90 13.50
N PRO A 82 6.75 15.11 13.99
CA PRO A 82 6.50 16.08 15.04
C PRO A 82 7.21 15.70 16.34
N GLU A 83 7.50 16.69 17.19
CA GLU A 83 8.08 16.47 18.51
C GLU A 83 7.20 15.51 19.35
N GLY A 84 7.85 14.58 20.06
CA GLY A 84 7.15 13.57 20.87
C GLY A 84 6.61 12.37 20.08
N ALA A 85 6.75 12.35 18.75
CA ALA A 85 6.42 11.17 17.96
C ALA A 85 7.26 9.95 18.38
N ARG A 86 6.61 8.81 18.59
CA ARG A 86 7.25 7.55 18.98
C ARG A 86 7.33 6.59 17.81
N VAL A 87 8.52 6.05 17.56
CA VAL A 87 8.79 5.00 16.58
C VAL A 87 9.32 3.76 17.29
N VAL A 88 8.79 2.59 16.95
CA VAL A 88 9.20 1.29 17.49
C VAL A 88 9.56 0.35 16.36
N ILE A 89 10.79 -0.15 16.36
CA ILE A 89 11.33 -0.95 15.25
C ILE A 89 11.68 -2.33 15.78
N HIS A 90 11.08 -3.37 15.18
CA HIS A 90 11.42 -4.73 15.56
C HIS A 90 12.86 -5.09 15.13
N GLN A 91 13.63 -5.67 16.04
CA GLN A 91 15.06 -5.98 15.89
C GLN A 91 15.40 -6.89 14.68
N ASN A 92 14.39 -7.62 14.17
CA ASN A 92 14.50 -8.58 13.07
C ASN A 92 13.98 -8.06 11.71
N ALA A 93 13.60 -6.79 11.58
CA ALA A 93 13.34 -6.21 10.26
C ALA A 93 14.65 -6.24 9.44
N ALA A 94 14.56 -6.61 8.15
CA ALA A 94 15.74 -6.60 7.29
C ALA A 94 16.09 -5.17 6.88
N VAL A 95 17.35 -4.93 6.57
CA VAL A 95 17.84 -3.65 6.09
C VAL A 95 18.43 -3.85 4.69
N VAL A 96 18.00 -3.03 3.74
CA VAL A 96 18.53 -3.07 2.37
C VAL A 96 19.97 -2.55 2.35
N GLN A 97 20.76 -3.04 1.40
CA GLN A 97 22.19 -2.77 1.25
C GLN A 97 22.47 -2.55 -0.24
N ASP A 98 23.53 -1.83 -0.60
CA ASP A 98 23.86 -1.49 -2.00
C ASP A 98 23.91 -2.70 -2.94
N ARG A 99 24.39 -3.85 -2.43
CA ARG A 99 24.40 -5.11 -3.19
C ARG A 99 23.00 -5.59 -3.56
N HIS A 100 21.99 -5.37 -2.72
CA HIS A 100 20.61 -5.77 -2.98
C HIS A 100 20.03 -5.01 -4.17
N PHE A 101 20.29 -3.70 -4.28
CA PHE A 101 19.88 -2.91 -5.45
C PHE A 101 20.55 -3.42 -6.73
N SER A 102 21.82 -3.80 -6.63
CA SER A 102 22.59 -4.32 -7.76
C SER A 102 22.06 -5.68 -8.23
N THR A 103 21.74 -6.59 -7.31
CA THR A 103 21.10 -7.89 -7.63
C THR A 103 19.76 -7.72 -8.32
N GLU A 104 18.96 -6.72 -7.94
CA GLU A 104 17.66 -6.49 -8.58
C GLU A 104 17.73 -5.89 -9.99
N LYS A 105 18.90 -5.50 -10.50
CA LYS A 105 19.04 -5.03 -11.90
C LYS A 105 18.63 -6.10 -12.91
N ASP A 106 18.73 -7.37 -12.54
CA ASP A 106 18.27 -8.48 -13.38
C ASP A 106 16.73 -8.63 -13.39
N PHE A 107 16.03 -8.02 -12.42
CA PHE A 107 14.57 -8.04 -12.30
C PHE A 107 13.87 -6.97 -13.13
N VAL A 108 14.61 -6.25 -13.99
CA VAL A 108 14.03 -5.29 -14.95
C VAL A 108 12.93 -5.92 -15.81
N ARG A 109 13.06 -7.22 -16.12
CA ARG A 109 12.14 -7.99 -16.98
C ARG A 109 10.69 -7.99 -16.49
N VAL A 110 10.48 -7.94 -15.17
CA VAL A 110 9.15 -7.92 -14.54
C VAL A 110 8.67 -6.51 -14.18
N GLY A 111 9.38 -5.47 -14.62
CA GLY A 111 9.04 -4.08 -14.32
C GLY A 111 9.34 -3.65 -12.88
N SER A 112 10.26 -4.34 -12.19
CA SER A 112 10.65 -4.07 -10.79
C SER A 112 11.01 -2.60 -10.55
N THR A 113 10.78 -2.13 -9.33
CA THR A 113 11.24 -0.82 -8.85
C THR A 113 12.74 -0.79 -8.56
N MET A 114 13.40 -1.96 -8.50
CA MET A 114 14.84 -2.12 -8.25
C MET A 114 15.30 -1.44 -6.95
N THR A 115 14.52 -1.61 -5.88
CA THR A 115 14.77 -0.97 -4.58
C THR A 115 15.42 -1.92 -3.58
N GLY A 116 15.88 -3.10 -4.02
CA GLY A 116 16.59 -4.09 -3.21
C GLY A 116 15.72 -4.87 -2.21
N GLY A 117 14.40 -4.63 -2.18
CA GLY A 117 13.50 -5.26 -1.22
C GLY A 117 13.37 -6.78 -1.40
N ALA A 118 13.25 -7.25 -2.64
CA ALA A 118 13.17 -8.68 -2.95
C ALA A 118 14.50 -9.38 -2.64
N ALA A 119 15.62 -8.79 -3.06
CA ALA A 119 16.95 -9.36 -2.79
C ALA A 119 17.22 -9.47 -1.27
N ALA A 120 16.86 -8.46 -0.48
CA ALA A 120 17.00 -8.51 0.98
C ALA A 120 16.10 -9.58 1.63
N VAL A 121 14.86 -9.75 1.13
CA VAL A 121 13.96 -10.83 1.60
C VAL A 121 14.55 -12.20 1.30
N ILE A 122 15.05 -12.41 0.07
CA ILE A 122 15.69 -13.67 -0.34
C ILE A 122 16.89 -13.98 0.56
N GLU A 123 17.77 -13.00 0.79
CA GLU A 123 18.95 -13.21 1.64
C GLU A 123 18.55 -13.57 3.08
N LYS A 124 17.56 -12.86 3.65
CA LYS A 124 17.00 -13.18 4.98
C LYS A 124 16.41 -14.59 5.04
N MET A 125 15.68 -15.03 4.01
CA MET A 125 15.09 -16.38 3.94
C MET A 125 16.14 -17.49 3.86
N GLY A 126 17.31 -17.17 3.29
CA GLY A 126 18.45 -18.08 3.23
C GLY A 126 18.91 -18.56 4.60
N ARG A 127 18.74 -17.73 5.66
CA ARG A 127 19.12 -18.05 7.05
C ARG A 127 20.57 -18.50 7.18
N ASP A 128 21.45 -18.01 6.31
CA ASP A 128 22.86 -18.37 6.32
C ASP A 128 23.56 -17.69 7.52
N PRO A 129 24.11 -18.43 8.49
CA PRO A 129 24.86 -17.85 9.60
C PRO A 129 26.13 -17.12 9.16
N LYS A 130 26.62 -17.39 7.93
CA LYS A 130 27.73 -16.70 7.28
C LYS A 130 27.27 -15.67 6.25
N GLY A 131 25.95 -15.52 6.09
CA GLY A 131 25.36 -14.52 5.21
C GLY A 131 25.65 -13.10 5.72
N GLU A 132 25.48 -12.13 4.84
CA GLU A 132 25.85 -10.75 5.10
C GLU A 132 24.63 -9.85 5.38
N ILE A 133 23.44 -10.45 5.52
CA ILE A 133 22.17 -9.74 5.71
C ILE A 133 22.21 -8.92 7.00
N ILE A 134 21.91 -7.63 6.88
CA ILE A 134 21.78 -6.74 8.03
C ILE A 134 20.33 -6.77 8.53
N LEU A 135 20.15 -6.99 9.84
CA LEU A 135 18.88 -6.79 10.52
C LEU A 135 18.93 -5.47 11.31
N ALA A 136 17.76 -4.91 11.63
CA ALA A 136 17.64 -3.64 12.35
C ALA A 136 18.51 -3.59 13.62
N LYS A 137 18.56 -4.68 14.39
CA LYS A 137 19.38 -4.77 15.62
C LYS A 137 20.88 -4.56 15.43
N ASN A 138 21.37 -4.70 14.20
CA ASN A 138 22.79 -4.57 13.87
C ASN A 138 23.18 -3.12 13.59
N CYS A 139 22.23 -2.23 13.29
CA CYS A 139 22.53 -0.88 12.81
C CYS A 139 21.54 0.21 13.25
N ILE A 140 20.49 -0.11 14.01
CA ILE A 140 19.50 0.84 14.52
C ILE A 140 19.50 0.73 16.05
N GLU A 141 19.75 1.85 16.73
CA GLU A 141 19.66 1.92 18.20
C GLU A 141 18.20 1.85 18.67
N GLY A 142 17.97 1.25 19.84
CA GLY A 142 16.65 1.21 20.47
C GLY A 142 15.63 0.28 19.80
N THR A 143 16.06 -0.67 18.97
CA THR A 143 15.15 -1.72 18.45
C THR A 143 14.58 -2.59 19.57
N VAL A 144 13.41 -3.16 19.35
CA VAL A 144 12.71 -4.02 20.32
C VAL A 144 12.77 -5.49 19.95
N ASN A 145 12.90 -6.35 20.96
CA ASN A 145 12.78 -7.80 20.82
C ASN A 145 11.29 -8.24 20.80
N ASN A 146 11.04 -9.55 20.66
CA ASN A 146 9.67 -10.08 20.58
C ASN A 146 8.82 -9.75 21.83
N GLU A 147 9.39 -9.84 23.03
CA GLU A 147 8.66 -9.56 24.27
C GLU A 147 8.25 -8.09 24.36
N GLN A 148 9.19 -7.19 24.07
CA GLN A 148 8.96 -5.75 24.04
C GLN A 148 7.97 -5.36 22.94
N TRP A 149 8.07 -5.96 21.75
CA TRP A 149 7.11 -5.76 20.65
C TRP A 149 5.68 -6.11 21.06
N MET A 150 5.49 -7.30 21.64
CA MET A 150 4.17 -7.75 22.09
C MET A 150 3.65 -6.89 23.24
N ARG A 151 4.52 -6.48 24.18
CA ARG A 151 4.15 -5.57 25.28
C ARG A 151 3.69 -4.22 24.76
N GLU A 152 4.45 -3.60 23.86
CA GLU A 152 4.09 -2.31 23.26
C GLU A 152 2.76 -2.45 22.51
N MET A 153 2.62 -3.43 21.61
CA MET A 153 1.39 -3.64 20.84
C MET A 153 0.17 -3.86 21.74
N HIS A 154 0.30 -4.68 22.80
CA HIS A 154 -0.80 -4.97 23.73
C HIS A 154 -1.10 -3.85 24.72
N SER A 155 -0.22 -2.86 24.88
CA SER A 155 -0.49 -1.66 25.69
C SER A 155 -1.54 -0.75 25.05
N HIS A 156 -1.89 -0.96 23.78
CA HIS A 156 -2.86 -0.18 23.03
C HIS A 156 -4.20 -0.92 22.90
N GLU A 157 -5.31 -0.22 23.17
CA GLU A 157 -6.65 -0.79 22.99
C GLU A 157 -6.98 -0.97 21.49
N LYS A 158 -6.51 -0.06 20.63
CA LYS A 158 -6.77 -0.03 19.19
C LYS A 158 -5.46 -0.01 18.41
N VAL A 159 -5.31 -0.93 17.46
CA VAL A 159 -4.12 -1.05 16.61
C VAL A 159 -4.56 -1.06 15.15
N LEU A 160 -3.91 -0.24 14.34
CA LEU A 160 -4.13 -0.18 12.89
C LEU A 160 -2.97 -0.86 12.16
N ALA A 161 -3.22 -1.90 11.38
CA ALA A 161 -2.20 -2.55 10.57
C ALA A 161 -2.33 -2.12 9.10
N ILE A 162 -1.24 -1.70 8.47
CA ILE A 162 -1.20 -1.23 7.09
C ILE A 162 -0.39 -2.20 6.25
N CYS A 163 -1.07 -2.92 5.35
CA CYS A 163 -0.44 -3.81 4.41
C CYS A 163 0.05 -3.05 3.18
N ALA A 164 1.31 -3.29 2.82
CA ALA A 164 1.80 -3.00 1.49
C ALA A 164 1.96 -4.29 0.68
N GLN A 165 1.72 -4.34 -0.63
CA GLN A 165 1.35 -3.29 -1.56
C GLN A 165 -0.16 -3.33 -1.92
N GLY A 166 -0.52 -3.85 -3.10
CA GLY A 166 -1.92 -4.02 -3.53
C GLY A 166 -2.18 -5.50 -3.86
N HIS A 167 -3.41 -5.95 -3.69
CA HIS A 167 -3.87 -7.35 -3.83
C HIS A 167 -3.34 -8.02 -5.09
N SER A 168 -3.51 -7.39 -6.26
CA SER A 168 -3.14 -7.97 -7.55
C SER A 168 -1.62 -7.99 -7.81
N LEU A 169 -0.82 -7.42 -6.89
CA LEU A 169 0.64 -7.57 -6.87
C LEU A 169 1.11 -8.68 -5.91
N SER A 170 0.21 -9.45 -5.32
CA SER A 170 0.55 -10.56 -4.43
C SER A 170 1.42 -11.60 -5.14
N LEU A 171 2.44 -12.12 -4.44
CA LEU A 171 3.34 -13.14 -4.99
C LEU A 171 2.61 -14.43 -5.41
N ASN A 172 1.70 -14.93 -4.56
CA ASN A 172 1.04 -16.21 -4.79
C ASN A 172 -0.31 -16.09 -5.51
N PHE A 173 -0.94 -14.91 -5.44
CA PHE A 173 -2.33 -14.72 -5.86
C PHE A 173 -2.48 -13.61 -6.91
N GLY A 174 -1.42 -12.87 -7.19
CA GLY A 174 -1.40 -11.86 -8.24
C GLY A 174 -0.90 -12.43 -9.56
N PHE A 175 -0.45 -11.53 -10.43
CA PHE A 175 -0.02 -11.86 -11.78
C PHE A 175 1.42 -12.36 -11.85
N TRP A 176 1.73 -13.51 -11.26
CA TRP A 176 3.07 -14.11 -11.36
C TRP A 176 3.52 -14.25 -12.84
N PRO A 177 4.74 -13.83 -13.23
CA PRO A 177 5.84 -13.28 -12.42
C PRO A 177 5.84 -11.74 -12.23
N TYR A 178 4.83 -11.05 -12.73
CA TYR A 178 4.66 -9.59 -12.68
C TYR A 178 3.99 -9.12 -11.38
N CYS A 179 4.62 -9.44 -10.25
CA CYS A 179 4.12 -9.14 -8.91
C CYS A 179 5.25 -8.67 -7.98
N THR A 180 4.95 -8.39 -6.72
CA THR A 180 5.96 -8.10 -5.68
C THR A 180 6.53 -9.40 -5.09
N SER A 181 7.52 -9.29 -4.21
CA SER A 181 8.25 -10.43 -3.62
C SER A 181 7.59 -11.05 -2.38
N ARG A 182 6.30 -10.77 -2.14
CA ARG A 182 5.51 -11.35 -1.04
C ARG A 182 4.01 -11.22 -1.29
N ASN A 183 3.20 -11.85 -0.45
CA ASN A 183 1.75 -11.61 -0.48
C ASN A 183 1.41 -10.21 0.05
N THR A 184 0.31 -9.64 -0.45
CA THR A 184 -0.12 -8.26 -0.17
C THR A 184 -1.52 -8.22 0.45
N SER A 185 -1.81 -9.22 1.28
CA SER A 185 -3.11 -9.42 1.93
C SER A 185 -3.11 -8.98 3.40
N PRO A 186 -4.28 -8.77 4.01
CA PRO A 186 -4.41 -8.60 5.46
C PRO A 186 -3.77 -9.73 6.25
N ALA A 187 -3.91 -10.98 5.78
CA ALA A 187 -3.29 -12.15 6.40
C ALA A 187 -1.75 -12.02 6.46
N GLN A 188 -1.12 -11.46 5.43
CA GLN A 188 0.33 -11.27 5.44
C GLN A 188 0.76 -10.23 6.49
N VAL A 189 0.11 -9.06 6.56
CA VAL A 189 0.55 -8.01 7.50
C VAL A 189 0.33 -8.42 8.95
N ILE A 190 -0.74 -9.16 9.28
CA ILE A 190 -0.94 -9.65 10.64
C ILE A 190 0.07 -10.74 11.01
N ALA A 191 0.45 -11.62 10.06
CA ALA A 191 1.52 -12.60 10.26
C ALA A 191 2.86 -11.91 10.49
N ASP A 192 3.20 -10.92 9.65
CA ASP A 192 4.43 -10.12 9.75
C ASP A 192 4.53 -9.36 11.07
N ALA A 193 3.39 -8.99 11.67
CA ALA A 193 3.29 -8.23 12.91
C ALA A 193 3.08 -9.10 14.18
N ALA A 194 3.00 -10.43 14.04
CA ALA A 194 2.63 -11.35 15.13
C ALA A 194 1.26 -11.03 15.78
N ILE A 195 0.30 -10.56 14.97
CA ILE A 195 -1.07 -10.31 15.40
C ILE A 195 -1.91 -11.58 15.23
N SER A 196 -2.60 -11.98 16.29
CA SER A 196 -3.57 -13.08 16.21
C SER A 196 -4.72 -12.72 15.27
N PRO A 197 -5.11 -13.60 14.33
CA PRO A 197 -6.23 -13.34 13.42
C PRO A 197 -7.56 -13.13 14.15
N LEU A 198 -7.74 -13.69 15.35
CA LEU A 198 -8.93 -13.50 16.19
C LEU A 198 -9.08 -12.08 16.76
N ARG A 199 -8.07 -11.21 16.57
CA ARG A 199 -8.10 -9.81 17.01
C ARG A 199 -8.53 -8.85 15.89
N VAL A 200 -8.62 -9.34 14.65
CA VAL A 200 -8.99 -8.53 13.49
C VAL A 200 -10.50 -8.37 13.46
N GLU A 201 -10.98 -7.14 13.64
CA GLU A 201 -12.41 -6.80 13.63
C GLU A 201 -12.88 -6.23 12.29
N ARG A 202 -12.00 -5.51 11.59
CA ARG A 202 -12.34 -4.78 10.36
C ARG A 202 -11.20 -4.86 9.35
N ILE A 203 -11.54 -5.10 8.09
CA ILE A 203 -10.59 -5.15 6.98
C ILE A 203 -11.07 -4.18 5.90
N ILE A 204 -10.26 -3.16 5.63
CA ILE A 204 -10.60 -2.06 4.75
C ILE A 204 -9.74 -2.14 3.48
N GLY A 205 -10.39 -2.33 2.34
CA GLY A 205 -9.74 -2.32 1.02
C GLY A 205 -9.78 -0.93 0.40
N CYS A 206 -8.62 -0.41 -0.01
CA CYS A 206 -8.52 0.83 -0.77
C CYS A 206 -8.48 0.54 -2.27
N PHE A 207 -9.39 1.16 -3.02
CA PHE A 207 -9.53 1.04 -4.46
C PHE A 207 -9.49 2.43 -5.10
N ARG A 208 -9.14 2.49 -6.38
CA ARG A 208 -9.24 3.70 -7.20
C ARG A 208 -10.10 3.43 -8.43
N THR A 209 -10.75 4.48 -8.90
CA THR A 209 -11.64 4.46 -10.08
C THR A 209 -10.96 3.92 -11.34
N PHE A 210 -9.72 4.35 -11.59
CA PHE A 210 -8.90 3.87 -12.70
C PHE A 210 -7.64 3.20 -12.15
N PRO A 211 -7.58 1.86 -12.04
CA PRO A 211 -6.42 1.14 -11.53
C PRO A 211 -5.14 1.50 -12.29
N ILE A 212 -4.00 1.50 -11.61
CA ILE A 212 -2.72 1.84 -12.23
C ILE A 212 -1.64 0.81 -11.95
N ARG A 213 -0.80 0.53 -12.95
CA ARG A 213 0.43 -0.25 -12.78
C ARG A 213 1.65 0.64 -12.99
N VAL A 214 2.78 0.22 -12.45
CA VAL A 214 4.07 0.85 -12.77
C VAL A 214 4.36 0.76 -14.27
N SER A 215 5.14 1.70 -14.80
CA SER A 215 5.48 1.75 -16.22
C SER A 215 6.24 0.51 -16.69
N ASN A 216 6.02 0.10 -17.94
CA ASN A 216 6.97 -0.76 -18.65
C ASN A 216 8.37 -0.11 -18.67
N ARG A 217 9.39 -0.94 -18.86
CA ARG A 217 10.79 -0.52 -18.93
C ARG A 217 11.22 -0.54 -20.38
N PHE A 218 11.89 0.53 -20.81
CA PHE A 218 12.40 0.71 -22.15
C PHE A 218 13.90 1.01 -22.09
N ASP A 219 14.66 0.53 -23.07
CA ASP A 219 16.06 0.90 -23.27
C ASP A 219 16.17 2.31 -23.91
N GLU A 220 17.39 2.78 -24.10
CA GLU A 220 17.67 4.10 -24.72
C GLU A 220 17.19 4.19 -26.18
N LYS A 221 16.95 3.05 -26.84
CA LYS A 221 16.47 2.95 -28.22
C LYS A 221 14.94 2.83 -28.30
N GLY A 222 14.24 2.82 -27.17
CA GLY A 222 12.79 2.70 -27.10
C GLY A 222 12.25 1.28 -27.17
N HIS A 223 13.10 0.24 -27.12
CA HIS A 223 12.62 -1.14 -27.06
C HIS A 223 12.18 -1.49 -25.64
N MET A 224 11.03 -2.16 -25.52
CA MET A 224 10.56 -2.64 -24.22
C MET A 224 11.47 -3.78 -23.72
N ILE A 225 12.14 -3.53 -22.59
CA ILE A 225 13.02 -4.49 -21.90
C ILE A 225 12.41 -5.04 -20.61
N GLY A 226 11.23 -4.54 -20.23
CA GLY A 226 10.51 -5.02 -19.06
C GLY A 226 9.02 -4.72 -19.16
N PHE A 227 8.21 -5.77 -18.96
CA PHE A 227 6.75 -5.67 -18.93
C PHE A 227 6.29 -5.68 -17.48
N SER A 228 5.46 -4.71 -17.09
CA SER A 228 4.98 -4.61 -15.70
C SER A 228 3.76 -5.48 -15.38
N GLY A 229 3.29 -6.26 -16.36
CA GLY A 229 2.26 -7.29 -16.20
C GLY A 229 0.93 -6.98 -16.90
N PRO A 230 0.06 -8.00 -17.06
CA PRO A 230 -1.23 -7.85 -17.74
C PRO A 230 -2.27 -7.17 -16.83
N CYS A 231 -3.53 -7.14 -17.25
CA CYS A 231 -4.68 -6.69 -16.46
C CYS A 231 -5.74 -7.80 -16.38
N TYR A 232 -6.83 -7.56 -15.63
CA TYR A 232 -7.94 -8.53 -15.57
C TYR A 232 -8.68 -8.58 -16.92
N SER A 233 -9.43 -9.67 -17.16
CA SER A 233 -10.10 -9.90 -18.46
C SER A 233 -11.20 -8.90 -18.79
N ASP A 234 -11.75 -8.21 -17.79
CA ASP A 234 -12.73 -7.12 -17.90
C ASP A 234 -12.06 -5.73 -17.81
N GLN A 235 -10.73 -5.65 -17.94
CA GLN A 235 -9.99 -4.38 -18.02
C GLN A 235 -9.47 -4.14 -19.42
N GLU A 236 -9.39 -2.85 -19.73
CA GLU A 236 -8.69 -2.33 -20.89
C GLU A 236 -7.61 -1.35 -20.42
N GLU A 237 -6.45 -1.38 -21.06
CA GLU A 237 -5.42 -0.37 -20.83
C GLU A 237 -5.81 0.92 -21.54
N LEU A 238 -5.88 2.01 -20.79
CA LEU A 238 -6.26 3.34 -21.24
C LEU A 238 -5.03 4.25 -21.31
N THR A 239 -5.19 5.37 -22.01
CA THR A 239 -4.27 6.49 -21.94
C THR A 239 -4.77 7.55 -20.97
N TRP A 240 -3.87 8.29 -20.34
CA TRP A 240 -4.24 9.43 -19.49
C TRP A 240 -5.05 10.51 -20.24
N GLY A 241 -4.81 10.64 -21.55
CA GLY A 241 -5.60 11.53 -22.41
C GLY A 241 -7.07 11.09 -22.56
N GLN A 242 -7.35 9.78 -22.59
CA GLN A 242 -8.73 9.27 -22.59
C GLN A 242 -9.44 9.52 -21.26
N ILE A 243 -8.70 9.56 -20.15
CA ILE A 243 -9.27 9.86 -18.83
C ILE A 243 -9.50 11.36 -18.67
N GLY A 244 -8.72 12.21 -19.33
CA GLY A 244 -8.85 13.67 -19.23
C GLY A 244 -8.10 14.29 -18.05
N VAL A 245 -7.19 13.57 -17.40
CA VAL A 245 -6.39 14.08 -16.26
C VAL A 245 -4.88 14.00 -16.53
N PRO A 246 -4.05 14.84 -15.87
CA PRO A 246 -2.60 14.77 -16.02
C PRO A 246 -2.04 13.40 -15.67
N ALA A 247 -1.10 12.93 -16.49
CA ALA A 247 -0.49 11.62 -16.32
C ALA A 247 0.22 11.47 -14.97
N GLU A 248 -0.13 10.43 -14.20
CA GLU A 248 0.55 10.15 -12.94
C GLU A 248 1.94 9.54 -13.16
N LEU A 249 2.92 10.02 -12.41
CA LEU A 249 4.30 9.55 -12.46
C LEU A 249 4.63 8.63 -11.29
N THR A 250 5.48 7.64 -11.54
CA THR A 250 6.10 6.82 -10.49
C THR A 250 6.93 7.68 -9.54
N SER A 251 6.82 7.43 -8.23
CA SER A 251 7.43 8.30 -7.21
C SER A 251 8.96 8.30 -7.24
N VAL A 252 9.57 7.18 -7.61
CA VAL A 252 11.03 6.99 -7.70
C VAL A 252 11.54 7.31 -9.11
N SER A 253 11.07 6.58 -10.13
CA SER A 253 11.61 6.69 -11.50
C SER A 253 11.02 7.82 -12.36
N LYS A 254 10.00 8.54 -11.87
CA LYS A 254 9.30 9.62 -12.60
C LYS A 254 8.76 9.22 -13.98
N LYS A 255 8.56 7.92 -14.21
CA LYS A 255 7.95 7.36 -15.43
C LYS A 255 6.43 7.36 -15.33
N VAL A 256 5.75 7.59 -16.45
CA VAL A 256 4.28 7.60 -16.58
C VAL A 256 3.69 6.24 -16.24
N ARG A 257 2.79 6.19 -15.26
CA ARG A 257 2.07 4.97 -14.87
C ARG A 257 1.16 4.49 -16.00
N ARG A 258 1.01 3.17 -16.11
CA ARG A 258 -0.03 2.57 -16.96
C ARG A 258 -1.35 2.69 -16.21
N VAL A 259 -2.45 2.92 -16.93
CA VAL A 259 -3.77 3.14 -16.35
C VAL A 259 -4.80 2.28 -17.05
N PHE A 260 -5.79 1.78 -16.32
CA PHE A 260 -6.75 0.79 -16.80
C PHE A 260 -8.17 1.21 -16.44
N SER A 261 -9.15 0.68 -17.18
CA SER A 261 -10.55 0.70 -16.76
C SER A 261 -10.75 -0.05 -15.44
N PHE A 262 -11.81 0.29 -14.71
CA PHE A 262 -12.17 -0.42 -13.49
C PHE A 262 -12.55 -1.87 -13.79
N SER A 263 -12.19 -2.79 -12.89
CA SER A 263 -12.56 -4.21 -12.99
C SER A 263 -13.42 -4.63 -11.82
N VAL A 264 -14.59 -5.15 -12.15
CA VAL A 264 -15.48 -5.77 -11.16
C VAL A 264 -14.89 -7.11 -10.72
N ASN A 265 -14.25 -7.86 -11.63
CA ASN A 265 -13.57 -9.10 -11.26
C ASN A 265 -12.46 -8.86 -10.23
N GLN A 266 -11.63 -7.83 -10.42
CA GLN A 266 -10.58 -7.43 -9.50
C GLN A 266 -11.15 -7.02 -8.14
N LEU A 267 -12.23 -6.22 -8.14
CA LEU A 267 -12.91 -5.80 -6.91
C LEU A 267 -13.42 -7.01 -6.12
N MET A 268 -14.18 -7.89 -6.77
CA MET A 268 -14.80 -9.06 -6.14
C MET A 268 -13.74 -10.05 -5.64
N GLU A 269 -12.73 -10.36 -6.46
CA GLU A 269 -11.62 -11.24 -6.07
C GLU A 269 -10.88 -10.68 -4.85
N SER A 270 -10.55 -9.39 -4.87
CA SER A 270 -9.88 -8.72 -3.75
C SER A 270 -10.73 -8.79 -2.48
N ILE A 271 -12.04 -8.54 -2.56
CA ILE A 271 -12.91 -8.57 -1.37
C ILE A 271 -12.96 -9.98 -0.78
N GLN A 272 -13.24 -10.98 -1.61
CA GLN A 272 -13.44 -12.37 -1.19
C GLN A 272 -12.16 -12.97 -0.60
N MET A 273 -11.01 -12.79 -1.26
CA MET A 273 -9.74 -13.38 -0.81
C MET A 273 -9.21 -12.74 0.48
N ASN A 274 -9.55 -11.48 0.74
CA ASN A 274 -9.02 -10.73 1.88
C ASN A 274 -10.01 -10.62 3.06
N GLY A 275 -11.24 -11.13 2.93
CA GLY A 275 -12.28 -10.97 3.97
C GLY A 275 -12.63 -9.51 4.21
N THR A 276 -12.69 -8.71 3.15
CA THR A 276 -12.88 -7.27 3.25
C THR A 276 -14.27 -6.96 3.78
N THR A 277 -14.34 -6.12 4.81
CA THR A 277 -15.61 -5.66 5.38
C THR A 277 -16.02 -4.31 4.78
N ASP A 278 -15.05 -3.47 4.42
CA ASP A 278 -15.30 -2.11 3.98
C ASP A 278 -14.40 -1.68 2.84
N VAL A 279 -14.96 -0.85 1.96
CA VAL A 279 -14.29 -0.30 0.80
C VAL A 279 -14.13 1.21 0.95
N PHE A 280 -12.91 1.68 0.70
CA PHE A 280 -12.63 3.07 0.36
C PHE A 280 -12.39 3.17 -1.15
N LEU A 281 -13.17 4.02 -1.83
CA LEU A 281 -13.02 4.31 -3.25
C LEU A 281 -12.45 5.73 -3.43
N GLY A 282 -11.17 5.83 -3.77
CA GLY A 282 -10.52 7.10 -4.10
C GLY A 282 -10.61 7.44 -5.60
N PHE A 283 -10.25 8.68 -5.92
CA PHE A 283 -10.15 9.19 -7.30
C PHE A 283 -11.49 9.22 -8.04
N ILE A 284 -12.62 9.39 -7.33
CA ILE A 284 -13.93 9.50 -7.99
C ILE A 284 -14.01 10.72 -8.92
N ASN A 285 -13.23 11.76 -8.58
CA ASN A 285 -13.08 13.00 -9.34
C ASN A 285 -12.37 12.82 -10.69
N TYR A 286 -11.95 11.60 -11.06
CA TYR A 286 -11.46 11.30 -12.42
C TYR A 286 -12.62 10.94 -13.38
N LEU A 287 -13.85 10.84 -12.88
CA LEU A 287 -15.05 10.69 -13.70
C LEU A 287 -15.77 12.03 -13.82
N PRO A 288 -16.47 12.28 -14.94
CA PRO A 288 -17.44 13.36 -15.07
C PRO A 288 -18.44 13.37 -13.91
N ALA A 289 -18.80 14.55 -13.43
CA ALA A 289 -19.74 14.70 -12.32
C ALA A 289 -21.17 14.24 -12.71
N GLY A 290 -22.03 14.06 -11.71
CA GLY A 290 -23.43 13.69 -11.93
C GLY A 290 -23.63 12.20 -12.19
N LEU A 291 -24.34 11.86 -13.27
CA LEU A 291 -24.83 10.51 -13.53
C LEU A 291 -23.71 9.48 -13.69
N GLU A 292 -22.57 9.83 -14.30
CA GLU A 292 -21.47 8.89 -14.47
C GLU A 292 -20.85 8.47 -13.12
N GLN A 293 -20.71 9.41 -12.19
CA GLN A 293 -20.28 9.09 -10.83
C GLN A 293 -21.33 8.27 -10.08
N GLU A 294 -22.61 8.58 -10.24
CA GLU A 294 -23.70 7.83 -9.61
C GLU A 294 -23.73 6.37 -10.08
N ASP A 295 -23.75 6.14 -11.39
CA ASP A 295 -23.74 4.80 -11.99
C ASP A 295 -22.50 4.00 -11.56
N PHE A 296 -21.33 4.65 -11.52
CA PHE A 296 -20.09 4.00 -11.09
C PHE A 296 -20.11 3.64 -9.60
N ILE A 297 -20.59 4.54 -8.75
CA ILE A 297 -20.72 4.29 -7.32
C ILE A 297 -21.69 3.14 -7.07
N ASP A 298 -22.81 3.08 -7.79
CA ASP A 298 -23.80 2.01 -7.65
C ASP A 298 -23.22 0.66 -8.11
N LEU A 299 -22.47 0.65 -9.23
CA LEU A 299 -21.73 -0.53 -9.66
C LEU A 299 -20.80 -1.07 -8.56
N VAL A 300 -20.01 -0.19 -7.94
CA VAL A 300 -19.07 -0.57 -6.86
C VAL A 300 -19.83 -1.01 -5.61
N LYS A 301 -20.90 -0.29 -5.22
CA LYS A 301 -21.75 -0.64 -4.06
C LYS A 301 -22.34 -2.03 -4.22
N ILE A 302 -23.00 -2.32 -5.34
CA ILE A 302 -23.65 -3.60 -5.61
C ILE A 302 -22.61 -4.73 -5.67
N SER A 303 -21.51 -4.52 -6.39
CA SER A 303 -20.45 -5.52 -6.54
C SER A 303 -19.78 -5.84 -5.20
N ALA A 304 -19.46 -4.83 -4.40
CA ALA A 304 -18.87 -5.03 -3.07
C ALA A 304 -19.84 -5.75 -2.12
N TRP A 305 -21.12 -5.33 -2.13
CA TRP A 305 -22.15 -5.93 -1.29
C TRP A 305 -22.38 -7.41 -1.62
N SER A 306 -22.34 -7.78 -2.91
CA SER A 306 -22.43 -9.18 -3.35
C SER A 306 -21.33 -10.08 -2.79
N CYS A 307 -20.21 -9.50 -2.36
CA CYS A 307 -19.07 -10.19 -1.75
C CYS A 307 -18.98 -9.98 -0.22
N GLY A 308 -19.99 -9.36 0.40
CA GLY A 308 -20.05 -9.15 1.85
C GLY A 308 -19.35 -7.89 2.37
N ALA A 309 -18.99 -6.94 1.50
CA ALA A 309 -18.36 -5.68 1.90
C ALA A 309 -19.25 -4.46 1.61
N SER A 310 -19.05 -3.38 2.37
CA SER A 310 -19.78 -2.12 2.17
C SER A 310 -18.87 -1.03 1.62
N LEU A 311 -19.29 -0.33 0.57
CA LEU A 311 -18.65 0.94 0.18
C LEU A 311 -18.91 1.97 1.27
N SER A 312 -17.87 2.27 2.05
CA SER A 312 -17.99 3.08 3.26
C SER A 312 -17.51 4.50 3.06
N TRP A 313 -16.51 4.71 2.19
CA TRP A 313 -15.91 6.02 1.97
C TRP A 313 -15.61 6.27 0.50
N ILE A 314 -15.75 7.54 0.11
CA ILE A 314 -15.38 8.05 -1.20
C ILE A 314 -14.35 9.17 -1.01
N GLY A 315 -13.30 9.16 -1.83
CA GLY A 315 -12.28 10.21 -1.89
C GLY A 315 -12.30 10.92 -3.23
N CYS A 316 -12.49 12.25 -3.22
CA CYS A 316 -12.60 13.09 -4.41
C CYS A 316 -11.45 14.10 -4.59
N GLY A 317 -10.35 13.94 -3.85
CA GLY A 317 -9.23 14.86 -3.93
C GLY A 317 -7.95 14.40 -3.25
N LYS A 318 -7.13 15.37 -2.81
CA LYS A 318 -5.76 15.13 -2.31
C LYS A 318 -5.63 15.28 -0.80
N THR A 319 -6.67 15.74 -0.12
CA THR A 319 -6.66 16.01 1.32
C THR A 319 -7.67 15.13 2.06
N ILE A 320 -7.47 14.96 3.37
CA ILE A 320 -8.39 14.17 4.20
C ILE A 320 -9.79 14.78 4.31
N LYS A 321 -9.95 16.08 3.99
CA LYS A 321 -11.24 16.78 3.97
C LYS A 321 -12.10 16.39 2.78
N GLU A 322 -11.46 15.87 1.73
CA GLU A 322 -12.10 15.42 0.49
C GLU A 322 -12.40 13.92 0.54
N ILE A 323 -12.35 13.32 1.73
CA ILE A 323 -12.82 11.96 2.01
C ILE A 323 -14.10 12.06 2.83
N VAL A 324 -15.19 11.50 2.30
CA VAL A 324 -16.53 11.55 2.91
C VAL A 324 -17.13 10.14 3.04
N PRO A 325 -18.08 9.92 3.96
CA PRO A 325 -18.93 8.74 3.93
C PRO A 325 -19.59 8.58 2.55
N ALA A 326 -19.65 7.34 2.05
CA ALA A 326 -20.14 7.08 0.69
C ALA A 326 -21.62 7.50 0.48
N ASP A 327 -22.43 7.46 1.53
CA ASP A 327 -23.85 7.85 1.47
C ASP A 327 -24.06 9.37 1.57
N SER A 328 -23.03 10.14 1.89
CA SER A 328 -23.07 11.61 1.93
C SER A 328 -22.34 12.27 0.76
N TYR A 329 -21.91 11.51 -0.25
CA TYR A 329 -21.18 12.07 -1.39
C TYR A 329 -22.14 12.72 -2.41
N GLU A 330 -21.92 14.00 -2.71
CA GLU A 330 -22.81 14.83 -3.52
C GLU A 330 -22.63 14.71 -5.04
N ARG A 331 -21.71 13.86 -5.52
CA ARG A 331 -21.45 13.60 -6.95
C ARG A 331 -21.17 14.85 -7.81
N ASN A 332 -20.52 15.85 -7.21
CA ASN A 332 -20.34 17.19 -7.78
C ASN A 332 -18.88 17.60 -8.00
N VAL A 333 -17.91 16.77 -7.63
CA VAL A 333 -16.47 17.07 -7.77
C VAL A 333 -15.89 16.26 -8.92
N SER A 334 -15.44 16.95 -9.97
CA SER A 334 -14.74 16.35 -11.10
C SER A 334 -13.53 17.19 -11.51
N TRP A 335 -12.49 16.53 -12.04
CA TRP A 335 -11.31 17.14 -12.66
C TRP A 335 -11.30 16.99 -14.17
N VAL A 336 -12.40 16.48 -14.72
CA VAL A 336 -12.61 16.26 -16.15
C VAL A 336 -13.89 17.00 -16.53
N ASP A 337 -13.92 17.49 -17.77
CA ASP A 337 -15.03 18.29 -18.29
C ASP A 337 -16.24 17.44 -18.69
#